data_AF-A0A067QDU0-F1
#
_entry.id   AF-A0A067QDU0-F1
#
_cell.length_a   1.000
_cell.length_b   1.000
_cell.length_c   1.000
_cell.angle_alpha   90.00
_cell.angle_beta   90.00
_cell.angle_gamma   90.00
#
_symmetry.space_group_name_H-M   'P 1'
#
loop_
_entity.id
_entity.type
_entity.pdbx_description
1 polymer ?
#
loop_
_entity_poly.entity_id
_entity_poly.type
_entity_poly.pdbx_seq_one_letter_code
_entity_poly.pdbx_strand_id
1 'polypeptide(L)'
;MGRRRRLKEGQQNVHVSSYVLTADDIKVASKYTVQYKSVEGHEKLAVLGDAAEDIIAGIESVTQLTEDERDDVISAVHNFVLSECPGTVKDAMGMWFRDWNLKSVVEFKKQHEIQAGIAELVGRGVKGNEKSSFICYQTVISAIMKDLSNKEREKFSLQAAKWNHLRAPAVVKSQVAEKCGHKMMVSYANRCWEKLGIEVVILYGFRTPGGQVEAYV
;
A
#
# COMPACT_ATOMS: atom_id res chain seq x y z
N MET A 1 -45.57 -29.10 -34.85
CA MET A 1 -46.12 -28.34 -33.70
C MET A 1 -45.00 -28.11 -32.69
N GLY A 2 -44.41 -26.92 -32.70
CA GLY A 2 -43.45 -26.50 -31.68
C GLY A 2 -44.17 -25.89 -30.47
N ARG A 3 -43.68 -26.18 -29.26
CA ARG A 3 -43.88 -25.31 -28.11
C ARG A 3 -42.57 -25.13 -27.34
N ARG A 4 -42.12 -23.89 -27.43
CA ARG A 4 -41.03 -23.19 -26.75
C ARG A 4 -40.98 -23.52 -25.25
N ARG A 5 -39.84 -24.03 -24.77
CA ARG A 5 -39.38 -23.74 -23.41
C ARG A 5 -38.55 -22.45 -23.50
N ARG A 6 -39.10 -21.38 -22.93
CA ARG A 6 -38.34 -20.15 -22.65
C ARG A 6 -37.28 -20.52 -21.61
N LEU A 7 -36.02 -20.49 -22.01
CA LEU A 7 -34.92 -20.28 -21.07
C LEU A 7 -35.06 -18.83 -20.59
N LYS A 8 -35.52 -18.66 -19.35
CA LYS A 8 -35.38 -17.39 -18.65
C LYS A 8 -33.89 -17.22 -18.36
N GLU A 9 -33.33 -16.19 -18.96
CA GLU A 9 -32.03 -15.62 -18.63
C GLU A 9 -31.94 -15.48 -17.11
N GLY A 10 -30.95 -16.15 -16.52
CA GLY A 10 -30.50 -15.83 -15.20
C GLY A 10 -29.80 -14.48 -15.29
N GLN A 11 -30.48 -13.41 -14.83
CA GLN A 11 -29.82 -12.18 -14.47
C GLN A 11 -28.83 -12.50 -13.36
N GLN A 12 -27.56 -12.66 -13.75
CA GLN A 12 -26.44 -12.67 -12.82
C GLN A 12 -26.27 -11.25 -12.27
N ASN A 13 -26.36 -11.17 -10.95
CA ASN A 13 -25.89 -10.12 -10.03
C ASN A 13 -25.25 -8.89 -10.68
N VAL A 14 -25.97 -7.77 -10.62
CA VAL A 14 -25.39 -6.43 -10.75
C VAL A 14 -25.51 -5.77 -9.37
N HIS A 15 -24.58 -6.09 -8.47
CA HIS A 15 -24.24 -5.15 -7.39
C HIS A 15 -23.39 -4.05 -8.05
N VAL A 16 -24.03 -2.99 -8.52
CA VAL A 16 -23.34 -1.71 -8.68
C VAL A 16 -23.49 -1.00 -7.32
N SER A 17 -22.53 -1.25 -6.42
CA SER A 17 -22.36 -0.48 -5.19
C SER A 17 -21.09 0.34 -5.36
N SER A 18 -21.24 1.54 -5.91
CA SER A 18 -20.18 2.55 -5.88
C SER A 18 -20.84 3.90 -6.04
N TYR A 19 -20.91 4.67 -4.96
CA TYR A 19 -21.36 6.04 -5.00
C TYR A 19 -20.50 6.85 -6.00
N VAL A 20 -21.15 7.59 -6.89
CA VAL A 20 -20.48 8.47 -7.86
C VAL A 20 -20.71 9.90 -7.41
N LEU A 21 -19.61 10.63 -7.15
CA LEU A 21 -19.69 12.02 -6.73
C LEU A 21 -20.46 12.86 -7.76
N THR A 22 -21.44 13.61 -7.28
CA THR A 22 -22.17 14.58 -8.09
C THR A 22 -21.33 15.84 -8.30
N ALA A 23 -21.78 16.74 -9.18
CA ALA A 23 -21.11 18.02 -9.42
C ALA A 23 -21.04 18.89 -8.14
N ASP A 24 -21.99 18.77 -7.23
CA ASP A 24 -21.99 19.52 -5.97
C ASP A 24 -21.07 18.86 -4.93
N ASP A 25 -21.01 17.52 -4.87
CA ASP A 25 -20.05 16.80 -4.02
C ASP A 25 -18.61 17.12 -4.44
N ILE A 26 -18.34 17.17 -5.75
CA ILE A 26 -17.04 17.56 -6.30
C ILE A 26 -16.66 18.97 -5.85
N LYS A 27 -17.59 19.92 -5.78
CA LYS A 27 -17.31 21.27 -5.27
C LYS A 27 -16.94 21.26 -3.80
N VAL A 28 -17.60 20.42 -2.99
CA VAL A 28 -17.27 20.25 -1.57
C VAL A 28 -15.89 19.62 -1.42
N ALA A 29 -15.64 18.47 -2.05
CA ALA A 29 -14.36 17.76 -1.99
C ALA A 29 -13.17 18.58 -2.55
N SER A 30 -13.41 19.43 -3.56
CA SER A 30 -12.39 20.33 -4.12
C SER A 30 -11.87 21.35 -3.09
N LYS A 31 -12.69 21.77 -2.11
CA LYS A 31 -12.24 22.68 -1.03
C LYS A 31 -11.20 22.00 -0.15
N TYR A 32 -11.44 20.73 0.17
CA TYR A 32 -10.55 19.90 0.99
C TYR A 32 -9.28 19.47 0.25
N THR A 33 -9.32 19.44 -1.08
CA THR A 33 -8.14 19.15 -1.92
C THR A 33 -7.02 20.16 -1.69
N VAL A 34 -7.34 21.44 -1.47
CA VAL A 34 -6.34 22.48 -1.15
C VAL A 34 -5.73 22.25 0.22
N GLN A 35 -6.56 21.96 1.23
CA GLN A 35 -6.12 21.67 2.59
C GLN A 35 -5.26 20.39 2.65
N TYR A 36 -5.67 19.35 1.93
CA TYR A 36 -4.97 18.07 1.82
C TYR A 36 -3.53 18.23 1.28
N LYS A 37 -3.30 19.21 0.40
CA LYS A 37 -1.97 19.53 -0.13
C LYS A 37 -1.08 20.26 0.90
N SER A 38 -1.66 21.02 1.83
CA SER A 38 -0.93 21.86 2.78
C SER A 38 -0.63 21.22 4.14
N VAL A 39 -1.37 20.18 4.54
CA VAL A 39 -1.21 19.54 5.86
C VAL A 39 -0.11 18.47 5.89
N GLU A 40 0.38 18.15 7.08
CA GLU A 40 1.38 17.10 7.26
C GLU A 40 0.80 15.70 7.02
N GLY A 41 1.66 14.73 6.70
CA GLY A 41 1.23 13.38 6.29
C GLY A 41 0.31 12.65 7.27
N HIS A 42 0.42 12.93 8.58
CA HIS A 42 -0.40 12.30 9.61
C HIS A 42 -1.79 12.97 9.75
N GLU A 43 -1.94 14.21 9.30
CA GLU A 43 -3.19 15.00 9.34
C GLU A 43 -4.05 14.79 8.09
N LYS A 44 -3.46 14.27 7.01
CA LYS A 44 -4.14 14.02 5.72
C LYS A 44 -5.37 13.10 5.83
N LEU A 45 -5.35 12.13 6.74
CA LEU A 45 -6.51 11.26 6.98
C LEU A 45 -7.67 12.00 7.63
N ALA A 46 -7.40 12.96 8.52
CA ALA A 46 -8.44 13.78 9.14
C ALA A 46 -9.13 14.66 8.07
N VAL A 47 -8.35 15.29 7.19
CA VAL A 47 -8.89 16.11 6.09
C VAL A 47 -9.79 15.30 5.15
N LEU A 48 -9.44 14.03 4.88
CA LEU A 48 -10.29 13.14 4.08
C LEU A 48 -11.57 12.73 4.80
N GLY A 49 -11.48 12.47 6.11
CA GLY A 49 -12.65 12.20 6.96
C GLY A 49 -13.62 13.39 6.99
N ASP A 50 -13.12 14.60 7.22
CA ASP A 50 -13.93 15.83 7.25
C ASP A 50 -14.63 16.06 5.90
N ALA A 51 -13.92 15.83 4.79
CA ALA A 51 -14.50 15.94 3.45
C ALA A 51 -15.64 14.94 3.20
N ALA A 52 -15.49 13.70 3.69
CA ALA A 52 -16.51 12.67 3.55
C ALA A 52 -17.72 12.94 4.44
N GLU A 53 -17.50 13.36 5.69
CA GLU A 53 -18.58 13.72 6.62
C GLU A 53 -19.41 14.90 6.12
N ASP A 54 -18.80 15.93 5.52
CA ASP A 54 -19.53 17.05 4.93
C ASP A 54 -20.45 16.62 3.77
N ILE A 55 -19.99 15.67 2.94
CA ILE A 55 -20.79 15.14 1.83
C ILE A 55 -21.89 14.21 2.36
N ILE A 56 -21.57 13.34 3.33
CA ILE A 56 -22.56 12.48 3.99
C ILE A 56 -23.65 13.34 4.65
N ALA A 57 -23.28 14.37 5.41
CA ALA A 57 -24.25 15.28 6.04
C ALA A 57 -25.14 15.98 5.02
N GLY A 58 -24.58 16.34 3.85
CA GLY A 58 -25.34 16.88 2.72
C GLY A 58 -26.39 15.88 2.19
N ILE A 59 -26.01 14.62 1.98
CA ILE A 59 -26.92 13.57 1.50
C ILE A 59 -27.98 13.24 2.56
N GLU A 60 -27.56 13.12 3.82
CA GLU A 60 -28.43 12.78 4.95
C GLU A 60 -29.42 13.87 5.34
N SER A 61 -29.19 15.10 4.89
CA SER A 61 -30.20 16.15 4.96
C SER A 61 -31.44 15.86 4.10
N VAL A 62 -31.33 14.92 3.14
CA VAL A 62 -32.39 14.53 2.20
C VAL A 62 -32.77 13.06 2.37
N THR A 63 -31.82 12.17 2.68
CA THR A 63 -32.05 10.71 2.76
C THR A 63 -31.05 10.03 3.69
N GLN A 64 -31.51 9.20 4.63
CA GLN A 64 -30.62 8.43 5.51
C GLN A 64 -29.83 7.38 4.72
N LEU A 65 -28.52 7.34 4.98
CA LEU A 65 -27.62 6.36 4.38
C LEU A 65 -27.39 5.18 5.32
N THR A 66 -27.30 3.99 4.73
CA THR A 66 -26.79 2.79 5.41
C THR A 66 -25.27 2.87 5.63
N GLU A 67 -24.72 2.00 6.46
CA GLU A 67 -23.27 1.93 6.68
C GLU A 67 -22.49 1.64 5.38
N ASP A 68 -22.96 0.68 4.57
CA ASP A 68 -22.33 0.35 3.29
C ASP A 68 -22.35 1.53 2.31
N GLU A 69 -23.43 2.31 2.27
CA GLU A 69 -23.53 3.51 1.43
C GLU A 69 -22.62 4.65 1.92
N ARG A 70 -22.42 4.78 3.24
CA ARG A 70 -21.45 5.73 3.81
C ARG A 70 -20.03 5.33 3.42
N ASP A 71 -19.68 4.06 3.48
CA ASP A 71 -18.38 3.54 3.06
C ASP A 71 -18.12 3.78 1.57
N ASP A 72 -19.16 3.66 0.73
CA ASP A 72 -19.10 3.99 -0.69
C ASP A 72 -18.86 5.49 -0.92
N VAL A 73 -19.50 6.37 -0.16
CA VAL A 73 -19.27 7.83 -0.21
C VAL A 73 -17.84 8.17 0.22
N ILE A 74 -17.38 7.62 1.35
CA ILE A 74 -16.00 7.81 1.85
C ILE A 74 -15.00 7.39 0.78
N SER A 75 -15.20 6.21 0.19
CA SER A 75 -14.35 5.69 -0.88
C SER A 75 -14.32 6.60 -2.10
N ALA A 76 -15.48 7.13 -2.52
CA ALA A 76 -15.58 8.06 -3.64
C ALA A 76 -14.84 9.38 -3.38
N VAL A 77 -15.00 9.96 -2.17
CA VAL A 77 -14.30 11.19 -1.75
C VAL A 77 -12.79 10.97 -1.68
N HIS A 78 -12.34 9.88 -1.06
CA HIS A 78 -10.93 9.53 -1.00
C HIS A 78 -10.34 9.39 -2.39
N ASN A 79 -11.03 8.66 -3.28
CA ASN A 79 -10.57 8.46 -4.65
C ASN A 79 -10.45 9.76 -5.44
N PHE A 80 -11.42 10.67 -5.29
CA PHE A 80 -11.40 11.98 -5.92
C PHE A 80 -10.25 12.85 -5.39
N VAL A 81 -10.15 13.06 -4.09
CA VAL A 81 -9.11 13.92 -3.49
C VAL A 81 -7.71 13.38 -3.81
N LEU A 82 -7.52 12.05 -3.79
CA LEU A 82 -6.25 11.42 -4.18
C LEU A 82 -5.96 11.51 -5.69
N SER A 83 -6.99 11.61 -6.54
CA SER A 83 -6.79 11.83 -7.99
C SER A 83 -6.40 13.26 -8.32
N GLU A 84 -6.94 14.24 -7.59
CA GLU A 84 -6.61 15.67 -7.71
C GLU A 84 -5.32 16.07 -6.98
N CYS A 85 -4.88 15.21 -6.06
CA CYS A 85 -3.60 15.29 -5.35
C CYS A 85 -2.78 14.03 -5.65
N PRO A 86 -2.41 13.77 -6.91
CA PRO A 86 -1.63 12.58 -7.22
C PRO A 86 -0.33 12.66 -6.42
N GLY A 87 -0.13 11.70 -5.52
CA GLY A 87 1.14 11.55 -4.82
C GLY A 87 2.25 11.52 -5.88
N THR A 88 3.34 12.24 -5.63
CA THR A 88 4.44 12.26 -6.58
C THR A 88 4.95 10.83 -6.81
N VAL A 89 5.59 10.57 -7.95
CA VAL A 89 6.33 9.31 -8.15
C VAL A 89 7.29 9.09 -6.98
N LYS A 90 7.85 10.17 -6.41
CA LYS A 90 8.66 10.16 -5.19
C LYS A 90 7.88 9.76 -3.93
N ASP A 91 6.57 10.01 -3.82
CA ASP A 91 5.74 9.54 -2.69
C ASP A 91 5.39 8.05 -2.84
N ALA A 92 5.07 7.61 -4.07
CA ALA A 92 4.85 6.21 -4.40
C ALA A 92 6.12 5.37 -4.21
N MET A 93 7.25 5.92 -4.65
CA MET A 93 8.58 5.32 -4.50
C MET A 93 9.17 5.57 -3.10
N GLY A 94 8.74 6.61 -2.39
CA GLY A 94 9.23 6.98 -1.07
C GLY A 94 8.88 5.97 0.00
N MET A 95 7.81 5.19 -0.19
CA MET A 95 7.54 3.98 0.61
C MET A 95 8.65 2.94 0.47
N TRP A 96 9.25 2.83 -0.72
CA TRP A 96 10.30 1.87 -1.06
C TRP A 96 11.72 2.41 -0.85
N PHE A 97 11.88 3.73 -0.84
CA PHE A 97 13.12 4.46 -0.56
C PHE A 97 13.11 5.14 0.82
N ARG A 98 12.32 4.63 1.78
CA ARG A 98 12.34 5.17 3.16
C ARG A 98 13.74 5.10 3.72
N ASP A 99 14.08 6.12 4.49
CA ASP A 99 15.28 6.11 5.32
C ASP A 99 15.30 4.86 6.20
N TRP A 100 16.46 4.24 6.27
CA TRP A 100 16.72 3.13 7.16
C TRP A 100 16.50 3.57 8.60
N ASN A 101 15.74 2.77 9.34
CA ASN A 101 15.57 2.88 10.78
C ASN A 101 16.01 1.58 11.47
N LEU A 102 16.06 1.60 12.80
CA LEU A 102 16.44 0.44 13.60
C LEU A 102 15.71 -0.85 13.18
N LYS A 103 14.38 -0.78 13.04
CA LYS A 103 13.55 -1.94 12.65
C LYS A 103 13.96 -2.48 11.29
N SER A 104 14.14 -1.63 10.29
CA SER A 104 14.53 -2.05 8.93
C SER A 104 15.94 -2.70 8.88
N VAL A 105 16.88 -2.20 9.69
CA VAL A 105 18.23 -2.79 9.79
C VAL A 105 18.17 -4.15 10.49
N VAL A 106 17.33 -4.28 11.52
CA VAL A 106 17.09 -5.55 12.21
C VAL A 106 16.44 -6.55 11.25
N GLU A 107 15.37 -6.16 10.56
CA GLU A 107 14.70 -7.01 9.55
C GLU A 107 15.68 -7.53 8.50
N PHE A 108 16.60 -6.68 8.06
CA PHE A 108 17.64 -7.05 7.11
C PHE A 108 18.70 -7.99 7.72
N LYS A 109 19.26 -7.64 8.89
CA LYS A 109 20.38 -8.39 9.50
C LYS A 109 19.96 -9.71 10.14
N LYS A 110 18.72 -9.77 10.64
CA LYS A 110 18.15 -10.90 11.38
C LYS A 110 17.19 -11.72 10.51
N GLN A 111 17.26 -11.61 9.19
CA GLN A 111 16.33 -12.28 8.27
C GLN A 111 16.22 -13.79 8.52
N HIS A 112 17.33 -14.48 8.77
CA HIS A 112 17.32 -15.90 9.08
C HIS A 112 16.60 -16.22 10.41
N GLU A 113 16.82 -15.41 11.45
CA GLU A 113 16.13 -15.56 12.75
C GLU A 113 14.63 -15.30 12.61
N ILE A 114 14.24 -14.33 11.76
CA ILE A 114 12.84 -14.04 11.45
C ILE A 114 12.19 -15.23 10.73
N GLN A 115 12.85 -15.78 9.72
CA GLN A 115 12.35 -16.95 8.99
C GLN A 115 12.25 -18.18 9.88
N ALA A 116 13.23 -18.39 10.77
CA ALA A 116 13.20 -19.46 11.75
C ALA A 116 12.01 -19.30 12.73
N GLY A 117 11.82 -18.10 13.30
CA GLY A 117 10.71 -17.83 14.22
C GLY A 117 9.33 -17.97 13.56
N ILE A 118 9.20 -17.58 12.28
CA ILE A 118 7.96 -17.82 11.53
C ILE A 118 7.75 -19.33 11.33
N ALA A 119 8.77 -20.06 10.89
CA ALA A 119 8.67 -21.51 10.67
C ALA A 119 8.35 -22.29 11.96
N GLU A 120 8.78 -21.80 13.13
CA GLU A 120 8.39 -22.36 14.43
C GLU A 120 6.90 -22.14 14.74
N LEU A 121 6.35 -20.98 14.40
CA LEU A 121 4.95 -20.64 14.68
C LEU A 121 3.95 -21.27 13.71
N VAL A 122 4.28 -21.35 12.41
CA VAL A 122 3.35 -21.83 11.37
C VAL A 122 3.71 -23.20 10.79
N GLY A 123 4.84 -23.79 11.18
CA GLY A 123 5.31 -25.10 10.73
C GLY A 123 6.26 -25.03 9.53
N ARG A 124 7.21 -25.98 9.48
CA ARG A 124 8.22 -26.09 8.42
C ARG A 124 7.56 -26.56 7.11
N GLY A 125 7.16 -25.61 6.27
CA GLY A 125 6.53 -25.90 4.96
C GLY A 125 5.63 -24.77 4.45
N VAL A 126 5.19 -23.87 5.33
CA VAL A 126 4.41 -22.69 4.97
C VAL A 126 5.31 -21.70 4.26
N LYS A 127 4.95 -21.29 3.04
CA LYS A 127 5.73 -20.29 2.30
C LYS A 127 5.60 -18.91 2.97
N GLY A 128 6.66 -18.10 2.88
CA GLY A 128 6.68 -16.76 3.47
C GLY A 128 5.64 -15.78 2.91
N ASN A 129 4.97 -16.13 1.79
CA ASN A 129 3.89 -15.35 1.18
C ASN A 129 2.48 -15.85 1.57
N GLU A 130 2.35 -16.89 2.37
CA GLU A 130 1.05 -17.33 2.88
C GLU A 130 0.51 -16.39 3.95
N LYS A 131 -0.82 -16.22 3.99
CA LYS A 131 -1.51 -15.30 4.91
C LYS A 131 -1.18 -15.60 6.38
N SER A 132 -0.99 -16.87 6.73
CA SER A 132 -0.55 -17.34 8.04
C SER A 132 0.84 -16.79 8.43
N SER A 133 1.81 -16.81 7.52
CA SER A 133 3.16 -16.24 7.73
C SER A 133 3.12 -14.74 7.98
N PHE A 134 2.22 -14.01 7.30
CA PHE A 134 2.07 -12.57 7.46
C PHE A 134 1.53 -12.19 8.85
N ILE A 135 0.55 -12.94 9.37
CA ILE A 135 -0.01 -12.71 10.71
C ILE A 135 1.07 -12.89 11.79
N CYS A 136 1.95 -13.89 11.64
CA CYS A 136 3.00 -14.18 12.61
C CYS A 136 4.24 -13.29 12.47
N TYR A 137 4.48 -12.66 11.31
CA TYR A 137 5.66 -11.83 11.06
C TYR A 137 5.83 -10.73 12.11
N GLN A 138 4.76 -9.97 12.40
CA GLN A 138 4.83 -8.85 13.32
C GLN A 138 5.08 -9.32 14.77
N THR A 139 4.57 -10.48 15.16
CA THR A 139 4.86 -11.12 16.45
C THR A 139 6.35 -11.47 16.57
N VAL A 140 6.91 -12.14 15.56
CA VAL A 140 8.33 -12.55 15.55
C VAL A 140 9.26 -11.33 15.59
N ILE A 141 8.98 -10.32 14.76
CA ILE A 141 9.74 -9.07 14.78
C ILE A 141 9.68 -8.39 16.15
N SER A 142 8.51 -8.37 16.78
CA SER A 142 8.34 -7.73 18.07
C SER A 142 9.09 -8.48 19.18
N ALA A 143 9.14 -9.82 19.12
CA ALA A 143 9.95 -10.64 20.03
C ALA A 143 11.45 -10.34 19.84
N ILE A 144 11.95 -10.43 18.60
CA ILE A 144 13.36 -10.14 18.28
C ILE A 144 13.74 -8.74 18.75
N MET A 145 12.91 -7.73 18.48
CA MET A 145 13.15 -6.36 18.91
C MET A 145 13.22 -6.22 20.44
N LYS A 146 12.38 -6.95 21.19
CA LYS A 146 12.42 -6.96 22.66
C LYS A 146 13.71 -7.58 23.19
N ASP A 147 14.20 -8.64 22.54
CA ASP A 147 15.40 -9.38 22.96
C ASP A 147 16.72 -8.67 22.61
N LEU A 148 16.68 -7.64 21.75
CA LEU A 148 17.86 -6.84 21.44
C LEU A 148 18.41 -6.14 22.69
N SER A 149 19.67 -6.42 22.99
CA SER A 149 20.41 -5.70 24.03
C SER A 149 20.54 -4.20 23.69
N ASN A 150 20.73 -3.36 24.71
CA ASN A 150 20.94 -1.92 24.50
C ASN A 150 22.11 -1.63 23.54
N LYS A 151 23.19 -2.42 23.64
CA LYS A 151 24.35 -2.31 22.74
C LYS A 151 24.00 -2.65 21.29
N GLU A 152 23.18 -3.67 21.06
CA GLU A 152 22.74 -4.02 19.70
C GLU A 152 21.78 -3.00 19.12
N ARG A 153 20.84 -2.48 19.93
CA ARG A 153 19.92 -1.41 19.52
C ARG A 153 20.69 -0.16 19.09
N GLU A 154 21.69 0.24 19.87
CA GLU A 154 22.54 1.38 19.53
C GLU A 154 23.33 1.11 18.25
N LYS A 155 23.98 -0.06 18.14
CA LYS A 155 24.73 -0.47 16.95
C LYS A 155 23.89 -0.42 15.68
N PHE A 156 22.69 -1.00 15.70
CA PHE A 156 21.81 -1.03 14.53
C PHE A 156 21.23 0.34 14.20
N SER A 157 20.94 1.17 15.20
CA SER A 157 20.50 2.56 14.98
C SER A 157 21.61 3.40 14.33
N LEU A 158 22.85 3.28 14.81
CA LEU A 158 24.01 3.93 14.22
C LEU A 158 24.24 3.45 12.78
N GLN A 159 24.06 2.16 12.53
CA GLN A 159 24.16 1.59 11.19
C GLN A 159 23.06 2.12 10.26
N ALA A 160 21.83 2.27 10.74
CA ALA A 160 20.73 2.88 9.99
C ALA A 160 21.08 4.32 9.58
N ALA A 161 21.53 5.14 10.54
CA ALA A 161 21.98 6.51 10.28
C ALA A 161 23.14 6.55 9.27
N LYS A 162 24.12 5.64 9.40
CA LYS A 162 25.22 5.50 8.45
C LYS A 162 24.74 5.14 7.05
N TRP A 163 23.77 4.24 6.93
CA TRP A 163 23.21 3.84 5.64
C TRP A 163 22.38 4.93 4.99
N ASN A 164 21.75 5.81 5.76
CA ASN A 164 21.06 6.99 5.23
C ASN A 164 22.07 8.04 4.74
N HIS A 165 23.12 8.28 5.52
CA HIS A 165 24.10 9.32 5.21
C HIS A 165 25.06 8.93 4.08
N LEU A 166 25.64 7.73 4.13
CA LEU A 166 26.67 7.26 3.18
C LEU A 166 26.10 6.35 2.08
N ARG A 167 24.78 6.13 2.08
CA ARG A 167 24.07 5.10 1.32
C ARG A 167 24.39 3.68 1.78
N ALA A 168 23.39 2.79 1.71
CA ALA A 168 23.56 1.38 2.04
C ALA A 168 24.60 0.68 1.12
N PRO A 169 25.29 -0.36 1.61
CA PRO A 169 26.21 -1.17 0.81
C PRO A 169 25.54 -1.76 -0.44
N ALA A 170 26.33 -2.05 -1.48
CA ALA A 170 25.82 -2.57 -2.75
C ALA A 170 25.01 -3.86 -2.60
N VAL A 171 25.45 -4.78 -1.74
CA VAL A 171 24.73 -6.04 -1.46
C VAL A 171 23.35 -5.78 -0.85
N VAL A 172 23.27 -4.83 0.09
CA VAL A 172 22.01 -4.42 0.72
C VAL A 172 21.06 -3.82 -0.31
N LYS A 173 21.56 -2.92 -1.17
CA LYS A 173 20.78 -2.32 -2.26
C LYS A 173 20.28 -3.36 -3.26
N SER A 174 21.12 -4.34 -3.59
CA SER A 174 20.80 -5.44 -4.52
C SER A 174 19.65 -6.30 -3.99
N GLN A 175 19.72 -6.71 -2.72
CA GLN A 175 18.66 -7.51 -2.07
C GLN A 175 17.34 -6.73 -1.92
N VAL A 176 17.42 -5.43 -1.59
CA VAL A 176 16.22 -4.58 -1.53
C VAL A 176 15.60 -4.40 -2.92
N ALA A 177 16.42 -4.19 -3.95
CA ALA A 177 15.95 -4.08 -5.33
C ALA A 177 15.32 -5.38 -5.84
N GLU A 178 15.88 -6.54 -5.50
CA GLU A 178 15.31 -7.85 -5.82
C GLU A 178 13.94 -8.05 -5.14
N LYS A 179 13.85 -7.73 -3.85
CA LYS A 179 12.61 -7.89 -3.07
C LYS A 179 11.51 -6.92 -3.49
N CYS A 180 11.85 -5.66 -3.77
CA CYS A 180 10.88 -4.59 -3.93
C CYS A 180 10.72 -4.14 -5.39
N GLY A 181 11.71 -4.35 -6.25
CA GLY A 181 11.76 -3.80 -7.61
C GLY A 181 10.56 -4.22 -8.44
N HIS A 182 10.29 -5.52 -8.52
CA HIS A 182 9.13 -6.03 -9.28
C HIS A 182 7.81 -5.50 -8.75
N LYS A 183 7.58 -5.60 -7.43
CA LYS A 183 6.35 -5.11 -6.79
C LYS A 183 6.16 -3.60 -6.98
N MET A 184 7.25 -2.83 -6.97
CA MET A 184 7.22 -1.39 -7.21
C MET A 184 6.80 -1.08 -8.66
N MET A 185 7.37 -1.76 -9.65
CA MET A 185 7.01 -1.53 -11.05
C MET A 185 5.57 -1.95 -11.36
N VAL A 186 5.12 -3.10 -10.85
CA VAL A 186 3.72 -3.53 -10.96
C VAL A 186 2.77 -2.52 -10.30
N SER A 187 3.09 -2.05 -9.09
CA SER A 187 2.27 -1.05 -8.41
C SER A 187 2.22 0.29 -9.15
N TYR A 188 3.30 0.68 -9.84
CA TYR A 188 3.31 1.89 -10.65
C TYR A 188 2.47 1.72 -11.91
N ALA A 189 2.63 0.59 -12.62
CA ALA A 189 1.83 0.28 -13.80
C ALA A 189 0.32 0.26 -13.51
N ASN A 190 -0.08 -0.40 -12.42
CA ASN A 190 -1.47 -0.43 -11.99
C ASN A 190 -2.00 0.98 -11.69
N ARG A 191 -1.21 1.83 -11.04
CA ARG A 191 -1.61 3.22 -10.79
C ARG A 191 -1.76 4.03 -12.07
N CYS A 192 -0.87 3.87 -13.05
CA CYS A 192 -1.01 4.52 -14.35
C CYS A 192 -2.31 4.11 -15.04
N TRP A 193 -2.66 2.83 -15.00
CA TRP A 193 -3.93 2.35 -15.52
C TRP A 193 -5.13 2.91 -14.75
N GLU A 194 -5.15 2.75 -13.42
CA GLU A 194 -6.27 3.16 -12.56
C GLU A 194 -6.52 4.67 -12.56
N LYS A 195 -5.46 5.49 -12.63
CA LYS A 195 -5.58 6.94 -12.51
C LYS A 195 -5.58 7.68 -13.84
N LEU A 196 -4.93 7.13 -14.86
CA LEU A 196 -4.75 7.83 -16.14
C LEU A 196 -5.39 7.06 -17.32
N GLY A 197 -5.81 5.80 -17.12
CA GLY A 197 -6.30 4.96 -18.22
C GLY A 197 -5.21 4.59 -19.23
N ILE A 198 -3.93 4.69 -18.82
CA ILE A 198 -2.77 4.46 -19.70
C ILE A 198 -2.15 3.12 -19.36
N GLU A 199 -1.95 2.29 -20.39
CA GLU A 199 -1.10 1.11 -20.29
C GLU A 199 0.37 1.53 -20.41
N VAL A 200 1.19 1.12 -19.45
CA VAL A 200 2.63 1.41 -19.43
C VAL A 200 3.42 0.11 -19.46
N VAL A 201 4.42 0.05 -20.34
CA VAL A 201 5.41 -1.03 -20.37
C VAL A 201 6.67 -0.54 -19.67
N ILE A 202 7.14 -1.29 -18.67
CA ILE A 202 8.23 -0.85 -17.79
C ILE A 202 9.39 -1.84 -17.89
N LEU A 203 10.40 -1.48 -18.68
CA LEU A 203 11.66 -2.19 -18.66
C LEU A 203 12.45 -1.79 -17.41
N TYR A 204 12.78 -2.76 -16.55
CA TYR A 204 13.64 -2.51 -15.39
C TYR A 204 14.61 -3.67 -15.16
N GLY A 205 15.71 -3.37 -14.48
CA GLY A 205 16.66 -4.39 -14.06
C GLY A 205 17.42 -3.99 -12.82
N PHE A 206 17.92 -4.99 -12.10
CA PHE A 206 18.73 -4.79 -10.91
C PHE A 206 19.88 -5.79 -10.89
N ARG A 207 20.94 -5.41 -10.17
CA ARG A 207 22.05 -6.33 -9.91
C ARG A 207 21.66 -7.24 -8.76
N THR A 208 21.77 -8.55 -8.93
CA THR A 208 21.54 -9.54 -7.89
C THR A 208 22.68 -9.53 -6.87
N PRO A 209 22.51 -10.12 -5.68
CA PRO A 209 23.59 -10.25 -4.69
C PRO A 209 24.81 -11.00 -5.23
N GLY A 210 24.61 -11.92 -6.19
CA GLY A 210 25.66 -12.65 -6.91
C GLY A 210 26.36 -11.84 -8.01
N GLY A 211 25.98 -10.57 -8.21
CA GLY A 211 26.59 -9.67 -9.19
C GLY A 211 26.03 -9.78 -10.62
N GLN A 212 25.08 -10.69 -10.86
CA GLN A 212 24.39 -10.82 -12.15
C GLN A 212 23.38 -9.68 -12.32
N VAL A 213 22.96 -9.39 -13.55
CA VAL A 213 21.89 -8.42 -13.83
C VAL A 213 20.67 -9.19 -14.28
N GLU A 214 19.56 -9.01 -13.57
CA GLU A 214 18.24 -9.50 -13.99
C GLU A 214 17.45 -8.35 -14.60
N ALA A 215 16.80 -8.60 -15.73
CA ALA A 215 16.01 -7.64 -16.48
C ALA A 215 14.60 -8.19 -16.72
N TYR A 216 13.62 -7.29 -16.64
CA TYR A 216 12.19 -7.58 -16.70
C TYR A 216 11.50 -6.53 -17.57
N VAL A 217 10.40 -6.93 -18.20
CA VAL A 217 9.51 -6.12 -19.03
C VAL A 217 8.13 -6.12 -18.41
#